data_AF-A0A6A0QU60-F1
#
_entry.id   AF-A0A6A0QU60-F1
#
_cell.length_a   1.000
_cell.length_b   1.000
_cell.length_c   1.000
_cell.angle_alpha   90.00
_cell.angle_beta   90.00
_cell.angle_gamma   90.00
#
_symmetry.space_group_name_H-M   'P 1'
#
loop_
_entity.id
_entity.type
_entity.pdbx_description
1 polymer ?
#
loop_
_entity_poly.entity_id
_entity_poly.type
_entity_poly.pdbx_seq_one_letter_code
_entity_poly.pdbx_strand_id
1 'polypeptide(L)'
;MVSFGTPDASWVLLVKPQFEAGKDAVGKGGIVRDRNARHDAVSTVVETYADHGLGLAGLIPSPITGATGNVEYVAWFTRQPALTSVRDLLATIEEPAT
;
A
#
# COMPACT_ATOMS: atom_id res chain seq x y z
N MET A 1 -16.77 -7.67 5.05
CA MET A 1 -15.91 -8.22 6.13
C MET A 1 -15.16 -9.45 5.62
N VAL A 2 -13.86 -9.59 5.92
CA VAL A 2 -13.02 -10.73 5.51
C VAL A 2 -13.50 -12.04 6.16
N SER A 3 -13.78 -13.05 5.33
CA SER A 3 -14.45 -14.31 5.69
C SER A 3 -13.52 -15.50 6.00
N PHE A 4 -12.22 -15.38 5.77
CA PHE A 4 -11.23 -16.42 6.04
C PHE A 4 -10.14 -15.93 7.00
N GLY A 5 -9.32 -16.83 7.53
CA GLY A 5 -8.26 -16.55 8.52
C GLY A 5 -8.77 -16.58 9.96
N THR A 6 -7.96 -17.13 10.87
CA THR A 6 -8.24 -17.17 12.31
C THR A 6 -8.35 -15.76 12.90
N PRO A 7 -8.85 -15.60 14.15
CA PRO A 7 -8.95 -14.28 14.78
C PRO A 7 -7.61 -13.53 14.89
N ASP A 8 -6.50 -14.26 14.98
CA ASP A 8 -5.12 -13.79 15.11
C ASP A 8 -4.33 -13.80 13.78
N ALA A 9 -5.00 -14.12 12.67
CA ALA A 9 -4.35 -14.15 11.37
C ALA A 9 -3.80 -12.77 10.97
N SER A 10 -2.72 -12.81 10.18
CA SER A 10 -2.12 -11.64 9.53
C SER A 10 -2.21 -11.79 8.02
N TRP A 11 -2.43 -10.66 7.34
CA TRP A 11 -2.41 -10.59 5.89
C TRP A 11 -1.26 -9.70 5.46
N VAL A 12 -0.40 -10.22 4.59
CA VAL A 12 0.71 -9.46 4.01
C VAL A 12 0.47 -9.35 2.52
N LEU A 13 0.39 -8.11 2.03
CA LEU A 13 0.07 -7.80 0.65
C LEU A 13 1.17 -6.97 0.02
N LEU A 14 1.45 -7.29 -1.24
CA LEU A 14 2.29 -6.46 -2.10
C LEU A 14 1.41 -5.52 -2.90
N VAL A 15 1.41 -4.25 -2.53
CA VAL A 15 0.67 -3.19 -3.22
C VAL A 15 1.50 -2.68 -4.39
N LYS A 16 0.90 -2.70 -5.58
CA LYS A 16 1.54 -2.37 -6.85
C LYS A 16 0.83 -1.18 -7.49
N PRO A 17 1.31 0.06 -7.27
CA PRO A 17 0.61 1.26 -7.74
C PRO A 17 0.24 1.25 -9.22
N GLN A 18 1.02 0.60 -10.09
CA GLN A 18 0.74 0.49 -11.52
C GLN A 18 -0.54 -0.30 -11.87
N PHE A 19 -1.10 -1.05 -10.93
CA PHE A 19 -2.37 -1.77 -11.11
C PHE A 19 -3.54 -1.15 -10.34
N GLU A 20 -3.24 -0.38 -9.30
CA GLU A 20 -4.23 0.27 -8.43
C GLU A 20 -4.51 1.72 -8.84
N ALA A 21 -3.52 2.42 -9.40
CA ALA A 21 -3.68 3.79 -9.87
C ALA A 21 -4.54 3.86 -11.14
N GLY A 22 -5.30 4.95 -11.28
CA GLY A 22 -6.07 5.22 -12.49
C GLY A 22 -5.18 5.31 -13.75
N LYS A 23 -5.77 5.05 -14.93
CA LYS A 23 -5.04 4.98 -16.21
C LYS A 23 -4.19 6.22 -16.49
N ASP A 24 -4.64 7.40 -16.09
CA ASP A 24 -3.95 8.68 -16.33
C ASP A 24 -2.69 8.84 -15.48
N ALA A 25 -2.57 8.10 -14.38
CA ALA A 25 -1.39 8.07 -13.52
C ALA A 25 -0.30 7.08 -13.99
N VAL A 26 -0.61 6.23 -14.98
CA VAL A 26 0.32 5.23 -15.51
C VAL A 26 1.03 5.77 -16.75
N GLY A 27 2.30 6.15 -16.59
CA GLY A 27 3.10 6.71 -17.68
C GLY A 27 3.65 5.67 -18.66
N LYS A 28 4.45 6.14 -19.63
CA LYS A 28 5.14 5.29 -20.61
C LYS A 28 5.90 4.16 -19.92
N GLY A 29 5.72 2.94 -20.41
CA GLY A 29 6.34 1.72 -19.86
C GLY A 29 5.58 1.12 -18.68
N GLY A 30 4.39 1.62 -18.35
CA GLY A 30 3.60 1.10 -17.22
C GLY A 30 4.16 1.50 -15.86
N ILE A 31 4.77 2.69 -15.77
CA ILE A 31 5.49 3.15 -14.56
C ILE A 31 4.75 4.33 -13.92
N VAL A 32 4.49 4.22 -12.61
CA VAL A 32 3.90 5.29 -11.79
C VAL A 32 5.02 6.08 -11.11
N ARG A 33 5.41 7.20 -11.71
CA ARG A 33 6.49 8.07 -11.20
C ARG A 33 6.02 9.09 -10.17
N ASP A 34 4.80 9.59 -10.34
CA ASP A 34 4.25 10.58 -9.44
C ASP A 34 4.07 10.00 -8.03
N ARG A 35 4.57 10.75 -7.04
CA ARG A 35 4.55 10.31 -5.64
C ARG A 35 3.13 10.26 -5.11
N ASN A 36 2.33 11.28 -5.39
CA ASN A 36 0.96 11.37 -4.89
C ASN A 36 0.11 10.25 -5.49
N ALA A 37 0.28 9.95 -6.77
CA ALA A 37 -0.39 8.82 -7.42
C ALA A 37 -0.07 7.47 -6.75
N ARG A 38 1.17 7.25 -6.31
CA ARG A 38 1.51 6.05 -5.53
C ARG A 38 0.88 6.07 -4.15
N HIS A 39 0.91 7.21 -3.47
CA HIS A 39 0.31 7.37 -2.13
C HIS A 39 -1.20 7.13 -2.17
N ASP A 40 -1.88 7.66 -3.17
CA ASP A 40 -3.32 7.50 -3.35
C ASP A 40 -3.66 6.04 -3.68
N ALA A 41 -2.87 5.38 -4.52
CA ALA A 41 -3.01 3.94 -4.77
C ALA A 41 -2.89 3.11 -3.48
N VAL A 42 -1.86 3.36 -2.66
CA VAL A 42 -1.68 2.65 -1.38
C VAL A 42 -2.82 2.98 -0.41
N SER A 43 -3.23 4.25 -0.32
CA SER A 43 -4.31 4.68 0.57
C SER A 43 -5.63 4.02 0.19
N THR A 44 -5.94 3.93 -1.10
CA THR A 44 -7.15 3.27 -1.61
C THR A 44 -7.19 1.80 -1.22
N VAL A 45 -6.06 1.09 -1.33
CA VAL A 45 -5.98 -0.32 -0.89
C VAL A 45 -6.19 -0.42 0.62
N VAL A 46 -5.54 0.43 1.42
CA VAL A 46 -5.69 0.40 2.87
C VAL A 46 -7.13 0.68 3.31
N GLU A 47 -7.77 1.68 2.72
CA GLU A 47 -9.19 2.02 2.97
C GLU A 47 -10.12 0.86 2.58
N THR A 48 -9.87 0.23 1.43
CA THR A 48 -10.62 -0.97 1.01
C THR A 48 -10.53 -2.09 2.05
N TYR A 49 -9.35 -2.32 2.63
CA TYR A 49 -9.17 -3.35 3.66
C TYR A 49 -9.82 -2.96 4.99
N ALA A 50 -9.80 -1.67 5.34
CA ALA A 50 -10.52 -1.13 6.49
C ALA A 50 -12.03 -1.37 6.39
N ASP A 51 -12.63 -1.13 5.22
CA ASP A 51 -14.05 -1.43 4.94
C ASP A 51 -14.38 -2.93 5.09
N HIS A 52 -13.35 -3.79 4.98
CA HIS A 52 -13.48 -5.23 5.18
C HIS A 52 -13.12 -5.70 6.61
N GLY A 53 -12.90 -4.76 7.54
CA GLY A 53 -12.64 -5.03 8.95
C GLY A 53 -11.19 -5.38 9.27
N LEU A 54 -10.25 -4.93 8.43
CA LEU A 54 -8.81 -5.10 8.65
C LEU A 54 -8.12 -3.76 8.82
N GLY A 55 -7.36 -3.57 9.89
CA GLY A 55 -6.53 -2.38 10.07
C GLY A 55 -5.09 -2.60 9.63
N LEU A 56 -4.48 -1.53 9.11
CA LEU A 56 -3.08 -1.49 8.76
C LEU A 56 -2.21 -1.53 10.03
N ALA A 57 -1.43 -2.61 10.17
CA ALA A 57 -0.48 -2.81 11.26
C ALA A 57 0.94 -2.37 10.89
N GLY A 58 1.29 -2.36 9.61
CA GLY A 58 2.58 -1.86 9.14
C GLY A 58 2.62 -1.67 7.63
N LEU A 59 3.49 -0.75 7.19
CA LEU A 59 3.71 -0.44 5.79
C LEU A 59 5.19 -0.14 5.58
N ILE A 60 5.80 -0.78 4.57
CA ILE A 60 7.17 -0.50 4.15
C ILE A 60 7.26 -0.41 2.62
N PRO A 61 8.24 0.31 2.06
CA PRO A 61 8.62 0.11 0.67
C PRO A 61 9.13 -1.33 0.48
N SER A 62 8.78 -1.94 -0.65
CA SER A 62 9.34 -3.24 -1.04
C SER A 62 10.85 -3.10 -1.23
N PRO A 63 11.67 -4.04 -0.71
CA PRO A 63 13.12 -4.01 -0.90
C PRO A 63 13.53 -4.32 -2.33
N ILE A 64 12.60 -4.83 -3.14
CA ILE A 64 12.77 -5.07 -4.57
C ILE A 64 11.80 -4.20 -5.36
N THR A 65 12.29 -3.64 -6.47
CA THR A 65 11.45 -2.95 -7.44
C THR A 65 10.72 -3.96 -8.32
N GLY A 66 9.51 -3.59 -8.79
CA GLY A 66 8.79 -4.38 -9.79
C GLY A 66 9.62 -4.55 -11.08
N ALA A 67 9.26 -5.53 -11.92
CA ALA A 67 10.03 -5.89 -13.12
C ALA A 67 10.30 -4.71 -14.10
N THR A 68 9.42 -3.69 -14.09
CA THR A 68 9.54 -2.48 -14.92
C THR A 68 10.09 -1.26 -14.17
N GLY A 69 10.55 -1.44 -12.93
CA GLY A 69 11.09 -0.38 -12.07
C GLY A 69 10.05 0.38 -11.25
N ASN A 70 8.83 -0.15 -11.10
CA ASN A 70 7.84 0.45 -10.20
C ASN A 70 8.27 0.29 -8.73
N VAL A 71 8.04 1.35 -7.95
CA VAL A 71 8.08 1.30 -6.48
C VAL A 71 6.83 0.56 -6.03
N GLU A 72 7.02 -0.49 -5.23
CA GLU A 72 5.96 -1.33 -4.67
C GLU A 72 6.03 -1.26 -3.14
N TYR A 73 4.95 -1.61 -2.44
CA TYR A 73 4.87 -1.52 -0.98
C TYR A 73 4.40 -2.82 -0.37
N VAL A 74 4.95 -3.19 0.79
CA VAL A 74 4.47 -4.32 1.58
C VAL A 74 3.59 -3.78 2.69
N ALA A 75 2.31 -4.13 2.66
CA ALA A 75 1.32 -3.76 3.64
C ALA A 75 0.96 -4.98 4.51
N TRP A 76 1.02 -4.81 5.82
CA TRP A 76 0.64 -5.81 6.81
C TRP A 76 -0.66 -5.38 7.48
N PHE A 77 -1.65 -6.26 7.46
CA PHE A 77 -2.96 -6.05 8.05
C PHE A 77 -3.28 -7.10 9.12
N THR A 78 -4.07 -6.69 10.10
CA THR A 78 -4.64 -7.55 11.13
C THR A 78 -6.12 -7.20 11.34
N ARG A 79 -6.84 -7.97 12.18
CA ARG A 79 -8.21 -7.64 12.58
C ARG A 79 -8.29 -6.50 13.62
N GLN A 80 -7.15 -5.95 14.04
CA GLN A 80 -7.14 -4.77 14.90
C GLN A 80 -7.30 -3.50 14.06
N PRO A 81 -7.88 -2.42 14.62
CA PRO A 81 -7.90 -1.11 13.97
C PRO A 81 -6.48 -0.62 13.65
N ALA A 82 -6.34 0.18 12.60
CA ALA A 82 -5.07 0.86 12.34
C ALA A 82 -4.75 1.82 13.49
N LEU A 83 -3.49 1.82 13.94
CA LEU A 83 -3.03 2.71 15.02
C LEU A 83 -2.49 4.04 14.48
N THR A 84 -2.16 4.10 13.19
CA THR A 84 -1.56 5.26 12.53
C THR A 84 -2.22 5.49 11.17
N SER A 85 -2.35 6.76 10.77
CA SER A 85 -2.79 7.14 9.43
C SER A 85 -1.84 6.60 8.37
N VAL A 86 -2.40 6.02 7.31
CA VAL A 86 -1.61 5.57 6.14
C VAL A 86 -0.84 6.75 5.50
N ARG A 87 -1.41 7.96 5.51
CA ARG A 87 -0.75 9.15 4.94
C ARG A 87 0.49 9.54 5.73
N ASP A 88 0.45 9.43 7.06
CA ASP A 88 1.59 9.77 7.92
C ASP A 88 2.72 8.75 7.76
N LEU A 89 2.36 7.45 7.66
CA LEU A 89 3.30 6.39 7.35
C LEU A 89 3.96 6.61 5.98
N LEU A 90 3.17 6.88 4.94
CA LEU A 90 3.67 7.17 3.60
C LEU A 90 4.58 8.39 3.53
N ALA A 91 4.28 9.43 4.31
CA ALA A 91 5.14 10.60 4.43
C ALA A 91 6.52 10.22 5.01
N THR A 92 6.54 9.35 6.03
CA THR A 92 7.75 8.93 6.74
C THR A 92 8.62 7.98 5.92
N ILE A 93 8.01 6.97 5.27
CA ILE A 93 8.77 5.91 4.57
C ILE A 93 9.36 6.36 3.23
N GLU A 94 8.90 7.49 2.69
CA GLU A 94 9.44 8.09 1.47
C GLU A 94 10.17 9.41 1.72
N GLU A 95 10.52 9.74 2.97
CA GLU A 95 11.44 10.85 3.19
C GLU A 95 12.75 10.61 2.43
N PRO A 96 13.28 11.61 1.72
CA PRO A 96 14.59 11.47 1.11
C PRO A 96 15.60 11.24 2.23
N ALA A 97 16.38 10.16 2.12
CA ALA A 97 17.55 9.97 2.97
C ALA A 97 18.43 11.22 2.81
N THR A 98 18.50 12.02 3.88
CA THR A 98 19.32 13.23 3.97
C THR A 98 20.79 12.94 3.65
#